data_AF-A0A7N6A8Y9-F1
#
_entry.id   AF-A0A7N6A8Y9-F1
#
_cell.length_a   1.000
_cell.length_b   1.000
_cell.length_c   1.000
_cell.angle_alpha   90.00
_cell.angle_beta   90.00
_cell.angle_gamma   90.00
#
_symmetry.space_group_name_H-M   'P 1'
#
loop_
_entity.id
_entity.type
_entity.pdbx_description
1 polymer ?
#
loop_
_entity_poly.entity_id
_entity_poly.type
_entity_poly.pdbx_seq_one_letter_code
_entity_poly.pdbx_strand_id
1 'polypeptide(L)'
;IYVYKHIVVCFSPPLPHTQAHQFDLSIDQQLNLAYVGSVPHGGIQQVRIHWMLELISAQDIGGRPQYNFTKLDQLIELLWINGLRPGFELMGSVSNYFTDFENKSQVAEWRNLVYLIASRYIDKYGLGSVSQWNFETWNEPNNHDFDNVTMSIQGFLNYYDACSEGLRAASSLLRFGGPGDSCHSPPHSPYCWAMLQHCYNGTNYFTGETGVTIDYIALHKKGGGYSLPILQQEIQTIGEIQERFPHFHSLPVYNDEADPLVGWSRPQEWRADVTYAAMVVKIINQHQDLLLNNANTINYTLLSNDNAFLSYHPHPFTQRTLTARFQVNNTQPPHVQLIRKPVLTVMGLLALLGDSKIKVYVFNSTVGVLSSSHKPVIPGGSDSWQAAVLVYNSDDNSTSTRTDGVTVTLQGLSAQKENLVYVTYYMDNNVTNPYQLWQNMGSPDYPTAEQFRRLRSTQDPHVDGPHEVPAGDTLTLKAKLPVPSVLLIHVCAQPRAVPDQVTGLHFIRITRGQVLIVWSDHCVDSKCIGTFEVEFSTDHKTFSRINKQNTIFTSYVYSPVDQGVDGLYRVRAVDYWGRSGAYSLPERYSEEN
;
A
#
# COMPACT_ATOMS: atom_id res chain seq x y z
N ILE A 1 -9.82 4.68 15.56
CA ILE A 1 -9.24 4.49 14.20
C ILE A 1 -8.14 3.43 14.31
N TYR A 2 -7.98 2.57 13.31
CA TYR A 2 -6.95 1.52 13.32
C TYR A 2 -5.90 1.84 12.27
N VAL A 3 -4.63 1.99 12.69
CA VAL A 3 -3.54 2.41 11.79
C VAL A 3 -3.37 1.41 10.65
N TYR A 4 -3.52 0.11 10.92
CA TYR A 4 -3.37 -0.95 9.93
C TYR A 4 -4.42 -0.97 8.81
N LYS A 5 -5.51 -0.18 8.92
CA LYS A 5 -6.54 -0.05 7.88
C LYS A 5 -6.24 1.06 6.87
N HIS A 6 -5.29 1.93 7.17
CA HIS A 6 -4.94 3.08 6.35
C HIS A 6 -3.47 3.03 5.97
N ILE A 7 -3.00 1.84 5.59
CA ILE A 7 -1.63 1.69 5.11
C ILE A 7 -1.57 2.10 3.65
N VAL A 8 -0.68 3.04 3.40
CA VAL A 8 -0.41 3.59 2.09
C VAL A 8 1.00 3.20 1.67
N VAL A 9 1.24 3.20 0.37
CA VAL A 9 2.58 3.01 -0.19
C VAL A 9 2.90 4.19 -1.09
N CYS A 10 4.18 4.42 -1.34
CA CYS A 10 4.64 5.56 -2.12
C CYS A 10 5.80 5.17 -3.06
N PHE A 11 5.94 5.92 -4.17
CA PHE A 11 7.11 5.88 -5.03
C PHE A 11 7.33 7.20 -5.78
N SER A 12 8.53 7.37 -6.32
CA SER A 12 8.91 8.47 -7.21
C SER A 12 9.41 7.93 -8.55
N PRO A 13 8.97 8.47 -9.70
CA PRO A 13 9.62 8.20 -10.98
C PRO A 13 11.07 8.73 -10.96
N PRO A 14 12.01 8.11 -11.71
CA PRO A 14 13.37 8.60 -11.83
C PRO A 14 13.45 9.84 -12.75
N LEU A 15 14.60 10.52 -12.72
CA LEU A 15 14.93 11.57 -13.68
C LEU A 15 15.03 11.03 -15.13
N PRO A 16 14.73 11.87 -16.15
CA PRO A 16 14.16 13.21 -16.02
C PRO A 16 12.64 13.17 -15.79
N HIS A 17 12.12 13.98 -14.86
CA HIS A 17 10.71 13.94 -14.46
C HIS A 17 9.74 14.30 -15.62
N THR A 18 10.15 15.13 -16.58
CA THR A 18 9.38 15.41 -17.80
C THR A 18 9.11 14.16 -18.66
N GLN A 19 9.80 13.05 -18.40
CA GLN A 19 9.58 11.75 -19.03
C GLN A 19 9.04 10.69 -18.06
N ALA A 20 8.51 11.09 -16.90
CA ALA A 20 7.97 10.19 -15.87
C ALA A 20 7.00 9.14 -16.42
N HIS A 21 6.17 9.51 -17.40
CA HIS A 21 5.28 8.59 -18.12
C HIS A 21 5.95 7.33 -18.69
N GLN A 22 7.24 7.38 -19.08
CA GLN A 22 7.96 6.20 -19.55
C GLN A 22 8.19 5.18 -18.44
N PHE A 23 8.29 5.64 -17.20
CA PHE A 23 8.38 4.82 -16.00
C PHE A 23 6.98 4.45 -15.48
N ASP A 24 6.11 5.42 -15.27
CA ASP A 24 4.79 5.23 -14.62
C ASP A 24 3.84 4.35 -15.44
N LEU A 25 3.98 4.36 -16.76
CA LEU A 25 3.17 3.55 -17.68
C LEU A 25 3.94 2.35 -18.24
N SER A 26 5.17 2.11 -17.79
CA SER A 26 5.98 0.95 -18.20
C SER A 26 5.30 -0.36 -17.82
N ILE A 27 5.66 -1.43 -18.53
CA ILE A 27 5.22 -2.78 -18.16
C ILE A 27 5.68 -3.16 -16.74
N ASP A 28 6.86 -2.69 -16.32
CA ASP A 28 7.38 -2.87 -14.97
C ASP A 28 6.40 -2.31 -13.93
N GLN A 29 5.91 -1.09 -14.14
CA GLN A 29 5.01 -0.42 -13.21
C GLN A 29 3.58 -0.98 -13.27
N GLN A 30 3.12 -1.42 -14.45
CA GLN A 30 1.86 -2.17 -14.57
C GLN A 30 1.89 -3.46 -13.75
N LEU A 31 2.98 -4.24 -13.85
CA LEU A 31 3.18 -5.41 -13.00
C LEU A 31 3.24 -5.00 -11.52
N ASN A 32 4.00 -3.95 -11.18
CA ASN A 32 4.20 -3.52 -9.80
C ASN A 32 2.88 -3.11 -9.13
N LEU A 33 2.07 -2.29 -9.78
CA LEU A 33 0.76 -1.86 -9.28
C LEU A 33 -0.23 -3.03 -9.19
N ALA A 34 -0.14 -4.02 -10.07
CA ALA A 34 -0.91 -5.27 -9.92
C ALA A 34 -0.50 -6.06 -8.67
N TYR A 35 0.81 -6.14 -8.35
CA TYR A 35 1.26 -6.75 -7.11
C TYR A 35 0.78 -5.97 -5.88
N VAL A 36 0.83 -4.63 -5.92
CA VAL A 36 0.34 -3.75 -4.84
C VAL A 36 -1.16 -3.91 -4.64
N GLY A 37 -1.96 -3.87 -5.72
CA GLY A 37 -3.41 -4.05 -5.69
C GLY A 37 -3.86 -5.48 -5.35
N SER A 38 -2.96 -6.47 -5.48
CA SER A 38 -3.29 -7.87 -5.17
C SER A 38 -3.31 -8.23 -3.68
N VAL A 39 -3.01 -7.26 -2.81
CA VAL A 39 -3.12 -7.45 -1.35
C VAL A 39 -4.61 -7.63 -1.00
N PRO A 40 -5.00 -8.74 -0.35
CA PRO A 40 -6.41 -9.07 -0.15
C PRO A 40 -7.16 -8.01 0.63
N HIS A 41 -8.48 -7.96 0.43
CA HIS A 41 -9.42 -7.10 1.15
C HIS A 41 -9.04 -5.61 1.15
N GLY A 42 -8.36 -5.16 0.08
CA GLY A 42 -7.85 -3.79 -0.01
C GLY A 42 -6.86 -3.45 1.10
N GLY A 43 -5.98 -4.39 1.47
CA GLY A 43 -4.94 -4.14 2.48
C GLY A 43 -3.97 -3.01 2.09
N ILE A 44 -3.88 -2.70 0.80
CA ILE A 44 -3.29 -1.46 0.27
C ILE A 44 -4.28 -0.89 -0.73
N GLN A 45 -4.71 0.35 -0.54
CA GLN A 45 -5.65 1.02 -1.45
C GLN A 45 -5.11 2.32 -2.02
N GLN A 46 -4.10 2.93 -1.40
CA GLN A 46 -3.55 4.19 -1.88
C GLN A 46 -2.09 4.04 -2.27
N VAL A 47 -1.74 4.66 -3.40
CA VAL A 47 -0.35 4.85 -3.83
C VAL A 47 -0.09 6.34 -3.96
N ARG A 48 0.76 6.91 -3.09
CA ARG A 48 1.26 8.28 -3.20
C ARG A 48 2.36 8.31 -4.27
N ILE A 49 2.29 9.27 -5.19
CA ILE A 49 3.11 9.26 -6.41
C ILE A 49 3.65 10.68 -6.66
N HIS A 50 4.97 10.81 -6.62
CA HIS A 50 5.62 12.08 -6.97
C HIS A 50 5.46 12.40 -8.46
N TRP A 51 5.53 13.69 -8.79
CA TRP A 51 5.62 14.18 -10.18
C TRP A 51 4.45 13.81 -11.10
N MET A 52 3.26 13.50 -10.56
CA MET A 52 2.08 13.15 -11.37
C MET A 52 1.72 14.24 -12.39
N LEU A 53 1.97 15.52 -12.09
CA LEU A 53 1.63 16.60 -13.02
C LEU A 53 2.61 16.72 -14.20
N GLU A 54 3.73 16.00 -14.21
CA GLU A 54 4.58 15.83 -15.41
C GLU A 54 3.97 14.89 -16.46
N LEU A 55 2.90 14.17 -16.12
CA LEU A 55 2.12 13.40 -17.08
C LEU A 55 1.12 14.28 -17.85
N ILE A 56 1.00 15.54 -17.46
CA ILE A 56 0.24 16.55 -18.20
C ILE A 56 1.24 17.35 -19.05
N SER A 57 0.86 17.61 -20.30
CA SER A 57 1.58 18.57 -21.15
C SER A 57 0.70 19.77 -21.41
N ALA A 58 1.30 20.96 -21.48
CA ALA A 58 0.63 22.20 -21.81
C ALA A 58 1.19 22.78 -23.11
N GLN A 59 0.31 23.36 -23.92
CA GLN A 59 0.68 24.17 -25.09
C GLN A 59 -0.06 25.50 -25.02
N ASP A 60 0.63 26.60 -25.30
CA ASP A 60 -0.02 27.90 -25.45
C ASP A 60 -0.61 28.01 -26.87
N ILE A 61 -1.95 28.11 -26.95
CA ILE A 61 -2.65 28.32 -28.20
C ILE A 61 -3.48 29.61 -28.08
N GLY A 62 -2.94 30.69 -28.66
CA GLY A 62 -3.63 31.99 -28.70
C GLY A 62 -3.69 32.71 -27.35
N GLY A 63 -2.68 32.52 -26.49
CA GLY A 63 -2.61 33.13 -25.16
C GLY A 63 -3.44 32.39 -24.11
N ARG A 64 -3.76 31.11 -24.35
CA ARG A 64 -4.51 30.25 -23.43
C ARG A 64 -3.84 28.87 -23.37
N PRO A 65 -3.60 28.33 -22.16
CA PRO A 65 -3.07 26.98 -22.03
C PRO A 65 -4.09 25.95 -22.51
N GLN A 66 -3.64 25.02 -23.35
CA GLN A 66 -4.33 23.77 -23.63
C GLN A 66 -3.56 22.61 -23.00
N TYR A 67 -4.24 21.87 -22.12
CA TYR A 67 -3.67 20.75 -21.40
C TYR A 67 -4.02 19.43 -22.08
N ASN A 68 -3.04 18.53 -22.19
CA ASN A 68 -3.25 17.15 -22.59
C ASN A 68 -3.04 16.22 -21.39
N PHE A 69 -4.12 15.60 -20.95
CA PHE A 69 -4.19 14.71 -19.79
C PHE A 69 -3.96 13.23 -20.12
N THR A 70 -3.74 12.86 -21.39
CA THR A 70 -3.79 11.46 -21.86
C THR A 70 -2.95 10.50 -21.00
N LYS A 71 -1.72 10.88 -20.63
CA LYS A 71 -0.82 10.02 -19.84
C LYS A 71 -1.27 9.92 -18.39
N LEU A 72 -1.74 11.03 -17.81
CA LEU A 72 -2.28 11.01 -16.46
C LEU A 72 -3.57 10.18 -16.39
N ASP A 73 -4.44 10.28 -17.40
CA ASP A 73 -5.64 9.45 -17.50
C ASP A 73 -5.30 7.96 -17.51
N GLN A 74 -4.26 7.57 -18.24
CA GLN A 74 -3.75 6.19 -18.31
C GLN A 74 -3.22 5.72 -16.94
N LEU A 75 -2.49 6.56 -16.21
CA LEU A 75 -2.02 6.22 -14.86
C LEU A 75 -3.17 6.06 -13.87
N ILE A 76 -4.14 6.99 -13.88
CA ILE A 76 -5.31 6.89 -12.98
C ILE A 76 -6.16 5.66 -13.31
N GLU A 77 -6.31 5.33 -14.59
CA GLU A 77 -7.00 4.10 -15.01
C GLU A 77 -6.24 2.85 -14.56
N LEU A 78 -4.91 2.85 -14.67
CA LEU A 78 -4.06 1.76 -14.19
C LEU A 78 -4.20 1.55 -12.67
N LEU A 79 -4.29 2.62 -11.87
CA LEU A 79 -4.59 2.51 -10.44
C LEU A 79 -6.00 1.93 -10.22
N TRP A 80 -6.99 2.49 -10.92
CA TRP A 80 -8.40 2.10 -10.77
C TRP A 80 -8.64 0.61 -11.06
N ILE A 81 -8.11 0.07 -12.16
CA ILE A 81 -8.32 -1.35 -12.51
C ILE A 81 -7.67 -2.31 -11.50
N ASN A 82 -6.69 -1.83 -10.72
CA ASN A 82 -6.03 -2.57 -9.65
C ASN A 82 -6.66 -2.32 -8.28
N GLY A 83 -7.81 -1.63 -8.20
CA GLY A 83 -8.46 -1.30 -6.93
C GLY A 83 -7.71 -0.25 -6.10
N LEU A 84 -6.83 0.51 -6.72
CA LEU A 84 -6.01 1.54 -6.08
C LEU A 84 -6.53 2.95 -6.39
N ARG A 85 -6.23 3.89 -5.48
CA ARG A 85 -6.46 5.33 -5.62
C ARG A 85 -5.13 6.10 -5.44
N PRO A 86 -4.99 7.28 -6.05
CA PRO A 86 -3.79 8.10 -5.86
C PRO A 86 -3.78 8.77 -4.48
N GLY A 87 -2.59 8.80 -3.86
CA GLY A 87 -2.19 9.95 -3.05
C GLY A 87 -1.73 11.00 -4.04
N PHE A 88 -2.61 11.97 -4.31
CA PHE A 88 -2.51 12.85 -5.47
C PHE A 88 -1.72 14.10 -5.08
N GLU A 89 -0.40 14.01 -5.15
CA GLU A 89 0.45 15.19 -4.98
C GLU A 89 0.30 16.10 -6.19
N LEU A 90 -0.02 17.37 -5.93
CA LEU A 90 -0.11 18.41 -6.94
C LEU A 90 1.31 18.89 -7.29
N MET A 91 2.13 17.96 -7.76
CA MET A 91 3.58 18.09 -7.94
C MET A 91 3.98 17.97 -9.41
N GLY A 92 4.67 19.00 -9.92
CA GLY A 92 5.21 19.05 -11.28
C GLY A 92 5.09 20.42 -11.94
N SER A 93 5.88 20.63 -12.99
CA SER A 93 5.94 21.86 -13.78
C SER A 93 5.03 21.84 -15.03
N VAL A 94 4.41 20.68 -15.32
CA VAL A 94 3.59 20.44 -16.52
C VAL A 94 4.39 20.68 -17.79
N SER A 95 5.42 19.86 -18.02
CA SER A 95 6.34 20.02 -19.16
C SER A 95 7.04 21.38 -19.19
N ASN A 96 7.47 21.89 -18.03
CA ASN A 96 8.10 23.20 -17.82
C ASN A 96 7.22 24.43 -18.15
N TYR A 97 5.89 24.28 -18.20
CA TYR A 97 4.99 25.42 -18.43
C TYR A 97 4.93 26.35 -17.21
N PHE A 98 4.88 25.78 -16.01
CA PHE A 98 4.94 26.51 -14.75
C PHE A 98 6.40 26.58 -14.28
N THR A 99 6.86 27.79 -13.96
CA THR A 99 8.26 28.10 -13.66
C THR A 99 8.44 28.98 -12.44
N ASP A 100 7.42 29.72 -12.01
CA ASP A 100 7.53 30.70 -10.92
C ASP A 100 6.16 30.95 -10.26
N PHE A 101 6.02 30.57 -8.98
CA PHE A 101 4.79 30.76 -8.20
C PHE A 101 4.68 32.12 -7.49
N GLU A 102 5.58 33.06 -7.74
CA GLU A 102 5.34 34.48 -7.47
C GLU A 102 4.72 35.21 -8.68
N ASN A 103 4.77 34.60 -9.87
CA ASN A 103 4.11 35.13 -11.05
C ASN A 103 2.58 34.98 -10.95
N LYS A 104 1.87 36.11 -10.83
CA LYS A 104 0.41 36.13 -10.63
C LYS A 104 -0.37 35.38 -11.72
N SER A 105 0.07 35.45 -12.98
CA SER A 105 -0.59 34.76 -14.08
C SER A 105 -0.43 33.24 -13.93
N GLN A 106 0.75 32.76 -13.55
CA GLN A 106 0.98 31.33 -13.31
C GLN A 106 0.21 30.82 -12.09
N VAL A 107 0.13 31.59 -11.00
CA VAL A 107 -0.68 31.24 -9.82
C VAL A 107 -2.16 31.10 -10.18
N ALA A 108 -2.70 32.03 -10.98
CA ALA A 108 -4.09 31.95 -11.45
C ALA A 108 -4.34 30.76 -12.39
N GLU A 109 -3.41 30.47 -13.30
CA GLU A 109 -3.52 29.32 -14.19
C GLU A 109 -3.32 27.98 -13.47
N TRP A 110 -2.50 27.94 -12.41
CA TRP A 110 -2.35 26.75 -11.58
C TRP A 110 -3.67 26.40 -10.89
N ARG A 111 -4.36 27.40 -10.31
CA ARG A 111 -5.70 27.21 -9.73
C ARG A 111 -6.68 26.64 -10.75
N ASN A 112 -6.64 27.14 -11.98
CA ASN A 112 -7.49 26.66 -13.08
C ASN A 112 -7.14 25.21 -13.47
N LEU A 113 -5.85 24.88 -13.58
CA LEU A 113 -5.40 23.50 -13.84
C LEU A 113 -5.89 22.53 -12.76
N VAL A 114 -5.76 22.89 -11.48
CA VAL A 114 -6.22 22.04 -10.36
C VAL A 114 -7.74 21.83 -10.41
N TYR A 115 -8.51 22.87 -10.71
CA TYR A 115 -9.95 22.75 -10.96
C TYR A 115 -10.25 21.78 -12.10
N LEU A 116 -9.56 21.92 -13.25
CA LEU A 116 -9.75 21.04 -14.41
C LEU A 116 -9.40 19.58 -14.10
N ILE A 117 -8.33 19.32 -13.35
CA ILE A 117 -7.93 17.98 -12.90
C ILE A 117 -9.05 17.38 -12.05
N ALA A 118 -9.50 18.10 -11.03
CA ALA A 118 -10.51 17.60 -10.11
C ALA A 118 -11.85 17.35 -10.81
N SER A 119 -12.35 18.31 -11.60
CA SER A 119 -13.59 18.15 -12.36
C SER A 119 -13.51 16.99 -13.35
N ARG A 120 -12.40 16.85 -14.09
CA ARG A 120 -12.19 15.75 -15.04
C ARG A 120 -12.34 14.38 -14.39
N TYR A 121 -11.73 14.19 -13.22
CA TYR A 121 -11.77 12.89 -12.54
C TYR A 121 -13.06 12.68 -11.75
N ILE A 122 -13.71 13.73 -11.25
CA ILE A 122 -15.08 13.65 -10.73
C ILE A 122 -16.03 13.18 -11.83
N ASP A 123 -15.92 13.72 -13.04
CA ASP A 123 -16.74 13.33 -14.18
C ASP A 123 -16.48 11.87 -14.59
N LYS A 124 -15.21 11.42 -14.57
CA LYS A 124 -14.83 10.05 -14.99
C LYS A 124 -15.14 8.97 -13.94
N TYR A 125 -14.91 9.24 -12.66
CA TYR A 125 -14.96 8.22 -11.59
C TYR A 125 -16.01 8.49 -10.50
N GLY A 126 -16.70 9.63 -10.57
CA GLY A 126 -17.71 10.06 -9.61
C GLY A 126 -17.11 10.71 -8.36
N LEU A 127 -17.83 11.70 -7.82
CA LEU A 127 -17.41 12.44 -6.62
C LEU A 127 -17.18 11.53 -5.41
N GLY A 128 -17.98 10.47 -5.24
CA GLY A 128 -17.83 9.53 -4.11
C GLY A 128 -16.50 8.77 -4.11
N SER A 129 -15.89 8.58 -5.28
CA SER A 129 -14.55 7.99 -5.42
C SER A 129 -13.46 9.04 -5.20
N VAL A 130 -13.58 10.20 -5.88
CA VAL A 130 -12.54 11.24 -5.88
C VAL A 130 -12.43 11.96 -4.53
N SER A 131 -13.51 12.07 -3.76
CA SER A 131 -13.45 12.62 -2.39
C SER A 131 -12.64 11.75 -1.41
N GLN A 132 -12.37 10.50 -1.77
CA GLN A 132 -11.51 9.59 -1.01
C GLN A 132 -10.03 9.71 -1.40
N TRP A 133 -9.70 10.49 -2.43
CA TRP A 133 -8.30 10.77 -2.74
C TRP A 133 -7.76 11.74 -1.69
N ASN A 134 -6.47 11.61 -1.40
CA ASN A 134 -5.74 12.56 -0.57
C ASN A 134 -4.98 13.47 -1.54
N PHE A 135 -5.52 14.65 -1.84
CA PHE A 135 -4.76 15.65 -2.60
C PHE A 135 -3.74 16.29 -1.66
N GLU A 136 -2.52 16.42 -2.12
CA GLU A 136 -1.40 16.83 -1.28
C GLU A 136 -0.54 17.89 -1.96
N THR A 137 0.15 18.69 -1.16
CA THR A 137 1.16 19.64 -1.64
C THR A 137 2.33 18.95 -2.34
N TRP A 138 3.21 19.75 -2.94
CA TRP A 138 4.50 19.29 -3.43
C TRP A 138 5.31 18.60 -2.31
N ASN A 139 5.95 17.48 -2.64
CA ASN A 139 6.77 16.70 -1.72
C ASN A 139 7.92 17.49 -1.09
N GLU A 140 8.12 17.34 0.23
CA GLU A 140 9.27 17.84 0.99
C GLU A 140 9.78 19.22 0.53
N PRO A 141 8.94 20.28 0.57
CA PRO A 141 9.28 21.59 0.00
C PRO A 141 10.58 22.18 0.58
N ASN A 142 10.95 21.80 1.80
CA ASN A 142 12.20 22.24 2.43
C ASN A 142 13.46 21.58 1.86
N ASN A 143 13.33 20.44 1.16
CA ASN A 143 14.43 19.77 0.48
C ASN A 143 14.74 20.41 -0.89
N HIS A 144 13.92 21.38 -1.33
CA HIS A 144 14.11 22.16 -2.56
C HIS A 144 14.14 21.32 -3.85
N ASP A 145 13.46 20.16 -3.86
CA ASP A 145 13.32 19.32 -5.06
C ASP A 145 12.18 19.83 -5.96
N PHE A 146 12.40 21.02 -6.55
CA PHE A 146 11.44 21.71 -7.41
C PHE A 146 11.81 21.68 -8.90
N ASP A 147 12.80 20.89 -9.30
CA ASP A 147 13.45 20.95 -10.62
C ASP A 147 13.79 22.40 -11.03
N ASN A 148 13.22 22.89 -12.13
CA ASN A 148 13.46 24.25 -12.67
C ASN A 148 12.42 25.27 -12.18
N VAL A 149 11.54 24.90 -11.24
CA VAL A 149 10.50 25.79 -10.72
C VAL A 149 11.09 26.65 -9.60
N THR A 150 10.94 27.98 -9.73
CA THR A 150 11.24 28.91 -8.66
C THR A 150 10.11 28.85 -7.63
N MET A 151 10.42 28.28 -6.47
CA MET A 151 9.52 28.17 -5.34
C MET A 151 10.14 28.84 -4.12
N SER A 152 9.84 30.12 -3.91
CA SER A 152 10.13 30.78 -2.62
C SER A 152 9.10 30.36 -1.57
N ILE A 153 9.29 30.74 -0.30
CA ILE A 153 8.26 30.51 0.73
C ILE A 153 6.95 31.21 0.32
N GLN A 154 7.00 32.45 -0.15
CA GLN A 154 5.79 33.15 -0.60
C GLN A 154 5.18 32.49 -1.84
N GLY A 155 6.01 32.05 -2.78
CA GLY A 155 5.56 31.27 -3.95
C GLY A 155 4.85 29.99 -3.52
N PHE A 156 5.37 29.27 -2.52
CA PHE A 156 4.75 28.06 -1.99
C PHE A 156 3.39 28.35 -1.33
N LEU A 157 3.24 29.46 -0.61
CA LEU A 157 1.94 29.88 -0.06
C LEU A 157 0.93 30.22 -1.18
N ASN A 158 1.37 30.92 -2.24
CA ASN A 158 0.52 31.20 -3.40
C ASN A 158 0.09 29.92 -4.13
N TYR A 159 1.03 28.98 -4.30
CA TYR A 159 0.78 27.65 -4.84
C TYR A 159 -0.25 26.89 -3.99
N TYR A 160 -0.10 26.92 -2.67
CA TYR A 160 -1.02 26.27 -1.73
C TYR A 160 -2.45 26.82 -1.89
N ASP A 161 -2.60 28.14 -1.94
CA ASP A 161 -3.91 28.79 -2.13
C ASP A 161 -4.52 28.43 -3.48
N ALA A 162 -3.69 28.32 -4.53
CA ALA A 162 -4.15 27.93 -5.85
C ALA A 162 -4.65 26.48 -5.88
N CYS A 163 -3.97 25.57 -5.19
CA CYS A 163 -4.41 24.20 -4.99
C CYS A 163 -5.73 24.13 -4.22
N SER A 164 -5.79 24.78 -3.05
CA SER A 164 -6.96 24.79 -2.17
C SER A 164 -8.20 25.34 -2.88
N GLU A 165 -8.08 26.50 -3.53
CA GLU A 165 -9.20 27.14 -4.23
C GLU A 165 -9.56 26.46 -5.55
N GLY A 166 -8.62 25.78 -6.21
CA GLY A 166 -8.89 24.97 -7.41
C GLY A 166 -9.72 23.75 -7.08
N LEU A 167 -9.34 23.01 -6.03
CA LEU A 167 -10.10 21.86 -5.52
C LEU A 167 -11.48 22.28 -5.01
N ARG A 168 -11.55 23.35 -4.20
CA ARG A 168 -12.81 23.89 -3.66
C ARG A 168 -13.77 24.32 -4.77
N ALA A 169 -13.27 24.89 -5.86
CA ALA A 169 -14.09 25.25 -7.01
C ALA A 169 -14.68 24.04 -7.74
N ALA A 170 -14.01 22.88 -7.70
CA ALA A 170 -14.53 21.64 -8.25
C ALA A 170 -15.55 20.98 -7.29
N SER A 171 -15.21 20.89 -6.00
CA SER A 171 -16.12 20.45 -4.93
C SER A 171 -15.53 20.70 -3.55
N SER A 172 -16.37 21.14 -2.60
CA SER A 172 -15.98 21.31 -1.20
C SER A 172 -15.85 19.99 -0.42
N LEU A 173 -16.08 18.84 -1.05
CA LEU A 173 -15.92 17.51 -0.45
C LEU A 173 -14.53 16.90 -0.73
N LEU A 174 -13.71 17.54 -1.56
CA LEU A 174 -12.34 17.09 -1.80
C LEU A 174 -11.46 17.47 -0.62
N ARG A 175 -10.48 16.61 -0.30
CA ARG A 175 -9.57 16.79 0.83
C ARG A 175 -8.20 17.24 0.33
N PHE A 176 -7.65 18.27 0.98
CA PHE A 176 -6.32 18.82 0.67
C PHE A 176 -5.48 19.01 1.94
N GLY A 177 -4.24 18.55 1.93
CA GLY A 177 -3.33 18.65 3.07
C GLY A 177 -1.86 18.74 2.67
N GLY A 178 -0.99 18.79 3.68
CA GLY A 178 0.45 18.94 3.51
C GLY A 178 1.16 19.23 4.85
N PRO A 179 2.44 19.64 4.85
CA PRO A 179 3.27 19.89 3.67
C PRO A 179 3.95 18.64 3.09
N GLY A 180 3.85 17.48 3.77
CA GLY A 180 4.60 16.28 3.38
C GLY A 180 6.10 16.48 3.57
N ASP A 181 6.52 16.90 4.77
CA ASP A 181 7.91 17.27 5.09
C ASP A 181 8.31 16.81 6.51
N SER A 182 9.60 16.86 6.82
CA SER A 182 10.14 16.55 8.14
C SER A 182 9.69 17.52 9.23
N CYS A 183 9.33 18.77 8.90
CA CYS A 183 8.87 19.79 9.86
C CYS A 183 9.75 19.88 11.13
N HIS A 184 11.07 19.96 10.95
CA HIS A 184 12.01 20.20 12.06
C HIS A 184 11.73 21.55 12.71
N SER A 185 11.92 21.65 14.03
CA SER A 185 11.66 22.88 14.79
C SER A 185 12.36 24.09 14.15
N PRO A 186 11.74 25.28 14.18
CA PRO A 186 12.31 26.48 13.58
C PRO A 186 13.75 26.74 14.07
N PRO A 187 14.65 27.25 13.20
CA PRO A 187 14.40 27.74 11.85
C PRO A 187 14.60 26.69 10.72
N HIS A 188 14.61 25.39 11.01
CA HIS A 188 15.12 24.37 10.07
C HIS A 188 14.17 23.99 8.93
N SER A 189 12.85 23.98 9.16
CA SER A 189 11.84 23.68 8.13
C SER A 189 10.90 24.86 7.85
N PRO A 190 11.41 26.01 7.34
CA PRO A 190 10.63 27.23 7.14
C PRO A 190 9.37 27.05 6.29
N TYR A 191 9.39 26.22 5.25
CA TYR A 191 8.21 25.97 4.41
C TYR A 191 7.04 25.38 5.20
N CYS A 192 7.31 24.34 6.01
CA CYS A 192 6.30 23.71 6.86
C CYS A 192 5.67 24.72 7.83
N TRP A 193 6.50 25.44 8.58
CA TRP A 193 5.99 26.39 9.58
C TRP A 193 5.30 27.60 8.96
N ALA A 194 5.78 28.09 7.82
CA ALA A 194 5.13 29.18 7.09
C ALA A 194 3.76 28.75 6.55
N MET A 195 3.64 27.55 5.98
CA MET A 195 2.38 27.01 5.48
C MET A 195 1.36 26.82 6.61
N LEU A 196 1.76 26.22 7.73
CA LEU A 196 0.88 26.04 8.88
C LEU A 196 0.42 27.39 9.46
N GLN A 197 1.32 28.38 9.57
CA GLN A 197 0.97 29.73 9.99
C GLN A 197 -0.01 30.39 9.02
N HIS A 198 0.22 30.25 7.71
CA HIS A 198 -0.62 30.78 6.65
C HIS A 198 -2.03 30.18 6.68
N CYS A 199 -2.15 28.86 6.83
CA CYS A 199 -3.44 28.20 6.97
C CYS A 199 -4.16 28.65 8.25
N TYR A 200 -3.42 28.89 9.34
CA TYR A 200 -4.00 29.25 10.64
C TYR A 200 -4.55 30.67 10.69
N ASN A 201 -3.81 31.66 10.17
CA ASN A 201 -4.21 33.07 10.21
C ASN A 201 -3.63 33.97 9.10
N GLY A 202 -3.06 33.37 8.05
CA GLY A 202 -2.60 34.09 6.86
C GLY A 202 -3.76 34.67 6.08
N THR A 203 -3.47 35.23 4.90
CA THR A 203 -4.50 35.80 4.01
C THR A 203 -4.52 35.01 2.72
N ASN A 204 -5.64 34.36 2.41
CA ASN A 204 -5.81 33.63 1.17
C ASN A 204 -5.58 34.56 -0.04
N TYR A 205 -4.72 34.14 -0.96
CA TYR A 205 -4.32 34.89 -2.15
C TYR A 205 -5.50 35.31 -3.03
N PHE A 206 -6.52 34.45 -3.18
CA PHE A 206 -7.64 34.65 -4.10
C PHE A 206 -8.83 35.34 -3.44
N THR A 207 -9.16 34.97 -2.20
CA THR A 207 -10.38 35.45 -1.52
C THR A 207 -10.13 36.63 -0.60
N GLY A 208 -8.88 36.82 -0.13
CA GLY A 208 -8.54 37.78 0.91
C GLY A 208 -9.06 37.40 2.31
N GLU A 209 -9.64 36.22 2.47
CA GLU A 209 -10.11 35.71 3.76
C GLU A 209 -8.93 35.37 4.68
N THR A 210 -9.15 35.46 5.99
CA THR A 210 -8.16 35.07 7.00
C THR A 210 -8.19 33.56 7.24
N GLY A 211 -7.02 32.92 7.13
CA GLY A 211 -6.87 31.47 7.19
C GLY A 211 -7.19 30.80 5.85
N VAL A 212 -6.67 29.59 5.66
CA VAL A 212 -6.87 28.77 4.46
C VAL A 212 -7.18 27.35 4.89
N THR A 213 -8.11 26.69 4.20
CA THR A 213 -8.52 25.32 4.53
C THR A 213 -7.36 24.35 4.40
N ILE A 214 -7.16 23.57 5.47
CA ILE A 214 -6.26 22.42 5.55
C ILE A 214 -7.04 21.26 6.18
N ASP A 215 -7.15 20.14 5.46
CA ASP A 215 -7.97 19.00 5.89
C ASP A 215 -7.16 17.96 6.66
N TYR A 216 -5.84 17.94 6.51
CA TYR A 216 -4.92 17.10 7.26
C TYR A 216 -3.50 17.66 7.25
N ILE A 217 -2.69 17.24 8.24
CA ILE A 217 -1.27 17.57 8.34
C ILE A 217 -0.45 16.32 8.01
N ALA A 218 0.41 16.42 7.01
CA ALA A 218 1.30 15.36 6.55
C ALA A 218 2.75 15.63 6.95
N LEU A 219 3.39 14.64 7.56
CA LEU A 219 4.77 14.69 8.06
C LEU A 219 5.59 13.52 7.54
N HIS A 220 6.90 13.72 7.35
CA HIS A 220 7.82 12.62 7.03
C HIS A 220 8.76 12.37 8.20
N LYS A 221 8.46 11.36 9.03
CA LYS A 221 9.35 10.94 10.13
C LYS A 221 9.85 9.54 9.90
N LYS A 222 11.18 9.41 9.76
CA LYS A 222 11.87 8.14 9.50
C LYS A 222 12.69 7.70 10.70
N GLY A 223 12.95 6.40 10.80
CA GLY A 223 13.43 5.76 12.02
C GLY A 223 14.94 5.72 12.26
N GLY A 224 15.76 6.16 11.30
CA GLY A 224 17.23 6.06 11.41
C GLY A 224 17.76 4.62 11.53
N GLY A 225 16.99 3.64 11.07
CA GLY A 225 17.26 2.20 11.21
C GLY A 225 16.46 1.50 12.32
N TYR A 226 15.68 2.24 13.10
CA TYR A 226 14.96 1.73 14.27
C TYR A 226 13.47 2.08 14.22
N SER A 227 12.62 1.32 14.92
CA SER A 227 11.16 1.49 14.85
C SER A 227 10.67 2.65 15.72
N LEU A 228 11.08 2.67 17.00
CA LEU A 228 10.58 3.61 18.00
C LEU A 228 10.86 5.10 17.70
N PRO A 229 12.02 5.49 17.12
CA PRO A 229 12.29 6.90 16.82
C PRO A 229 11.28 7.54 15.86
N ILE A 230 10.59 6.76 15.01
CA ILE A 230 9.53 7.28 14.13
C ILE A 230 8.45 7.94 14.99
N LEU A 231 7.86 7.15 15.89
CA LEU A 231 6.78 7.56 16.77
C LEU A 231 7.18 8.70 17.71
N GLN A 232 8.40 8.65 18.26
CA GLN A 232 8.90 9.69 19.16
C GLN A 232 9.01 11.05 18.46
N GLN A 233 9.50 11.07 17.22
CA GLN A 233 9.62 12.29 16.43
C GLN A 233 8.24 12.84 16.03
N GLU A 234 7.29 11.98 15.68
CA GLU A 234 5.91 12.39 15.38
C GLU A 234 5.24 13.06 16.58
N ILE A 235 5.29 12.43 17.76
CA ILE A 235 4.70 12.98 18.99
C ILE A 235 5.30 14.35 19.29
N GLN A 236 6.63 14.47 19.20
CA GLN A 236 7.31 15.73 19.45
C GLN A 236 6.87 16.83 18.47
N THR A 237 6.89 16.54 17.16
CA THR A 237 6.56 17.54 16.14
C THR A 237 5.09 17.93 16.17
N ILE A 238 4.17 16.98 16.35
CA ILE A 238 2.74 17.32 16.49
C ILE A 238 2.46 18.07 17.78
N GLY A 239 3.13 17.72 18.89
CA GLY A 239 3.03 18.49 20.12
C GLY A 239 3.37 19.97 19.89
N GLU A 240 4.49 20.26 19.22
CA GLU A 240 4.88 21.63 18.87
C GLU A 240 3.86 22.32 17.95
N ILE A 241 3.31 21.60 16.97
CA ILE A 241 2.26 22.12 16.08
C ILE A 241 0.99 22.48 16.87
N GLN A 242 0.52 21.59 17.74
CA GLN A 242 -0.70 21.80 18.52
C GLN A 242 -0.53 22.92 19.55
N GLU A 243 0.66 23.09 20.12
CA GLU A 243 0.98 24.21 21.01
C GLU A 243 0.94 25.57 20.28
N ARG A 244 1.48 25.63 19.05
CA ARG A 244 1.52 26.87 18.25
C ARG A 244 0.18 27.18 17.56
N PHE A 245 -0.55 26.15 17.16
CA PHE A 245 -1.78 26.23 16.39
C PHE A 245 -2.92 25.43 17.05
N PRO A 246 -3.48 25.90 18.18
CA PRO A 246 -4.46 25.13 18.97
C PRO A 246 -5.68 24.61 18.19
N HIS A 247 -6.16 25.34 17.17
CA HIS A 247 -7.28 24.89 16.33
C HIS A 247 -6.94 23.67 15.46
N PHE A 248 -5.67 23.34 15.25
CA PHE A 248 -5.24 22.16 14.48
C PHE A 248 -5.27 20.85 15.29
N HIS A 249 -5.61 20.90 16.58
CA HIS A 249 -5.67 19.72 17.44
C HIS A 249 -6.63 18.63 16.91
N SER A 250 -7.68 19.02 16.18
CA SER A 250 -8.65 18.07 15.61
C SER A 250 -8.25 17.51 14.24
N LEU A 251 -7.25 18.11 13.58
CA LEU A 251 -6.88 17.73 12.22
C LEU A 251 -6.27 16.32 12.20
N PRO A 252 -6.67 15.48 11.23
CA PRO A 252 -5.97 14.25 10.92
C PRO A 252 -4.48 14.48 10.72
N VAL A 253 -3.66 13.61 11.33
CA VAL A 253 -2.21 13.59 11.15
C VAL A 253 -1.82 12.35 10.36
N TYR A 254 -1.03 12.57 9.31
CA TYR A 254 -0.46 11.53 8.46
C TYR A 254 1.06 11.49 8.67
N ASN A 255 1.63 10.29 8.61
CA ASN A 255 3.02 10.11 8.21
C ASN A 255 3.07 9.28 6.92
N ASP A 256 3.14 9.98 5.79
CA ASP A 256 3.07 9.44 4.43
C ASP A 256 4.40 8.88 3.93
N GLU A 257 5.46 8.95 4.75
CA GLU A 257 6.73 8.28 4.50
C GLU A 257 7.43 7.78 5.80
N ALA A 258 6.70 6.98 6.59
CA ALA A 258 7.06 6.48 7.92
C ALA A 258 8.08 5.32 7.90
N ASP A 259 9.18 5.51 7.18
CA ASP A 259 10.10 4.40 6.88
C ASP A 259 11.10 4.11 8.00
N PRO A 260 11.53 2.85 8.15
CA PRO A 260 12.64 2.51 9.05
C PRO A 260 13.92 3.32 8.81
N LEU A 261 14.30 3.53 7.54
CA LEU A 261 15.54 4.20 7.14
C LEU A 261 15.35 4.96 5.82
N VAL A 262 15.85 6.19 5.78
CA VAL A 262 15.91 7.06 4.59
C VAL A 262 16.78 6.46 3.47
N GLY A 263 16.53 6.88 2.22
CA GLY A 263 17.27 6.41 1.05
C GLY A 263 16.81 5.02 0.63
N TRP A 264 15.70 4.96 -0.11
CA TRP A 264 15.06 3.72 -0.54
C TRP A 264 15.99 2.82 -1.39
N SER A 265 16.86 3.44 -2.20
CA SER A 265 17.77 2.76 -3.14
C SER A 265 19.04 2.21 -2.49
N ARG A 266 19.36 2.62 -1.24
CA ARG A 266 20.52 2.13 -0.50
C ARG A 266 20.35 0.63 -0.21
N PRO A 267 21.27 -0.25 -0.67
CA PRO A 267 21.13 -1.68 -0.41
C PRO A 267 21.29 -1.95 1.09
N GLN A 268 20.38 -2.74 1.64
CA GLN A 268 20.38 -3.23 3.01
C GLN A 268 19.86 -4.67 3.01
N GLU A 269 20.61 -5.60 3.58
CA GLU A 269 20.23 -7.02 3.63
C GLU A 269 18.87 -7.22 4.32
N TRP A 270 18.63 -6.52 5.44
CA TRP A 270 17.37 -6.63 6.19
C TRP A 270 16.13 -6.14 5.41
N ARG A 271 16.28 -5.36 4.33
CA ARG A 271 15.17 -4.94 3.45
C ARG A 271 14.67 -6.08 2.55
N ALA A 272 15.42 -7.17 2.42
CA ALA A 272 15.16 -8.25 1.48
C ALA A 272 14.16 -9.30 1.99
N ASP A 273 14.08 -9.49 3.31
CA ASP A 273 13.48 -10.67 3.92
C ASP A 273 12.47 -10.34 5.03
N VAL A 274 12.20 -11.30 5.94
CA VAL A 274 11.21 -11.14 7.02
C VAL A 274 11.67 -10.13 8.08
N THR A 275 12.94 -9.69 8.09
CA THR A 275 13.41 -8.67 9.04
C THR A 275 12.68 -7.36 8.82
N TYR A 276 12.60 -6.89 7.56
CA TYR A 276 11.81 -5.71 7.23
C TYR A 276 10.31 -5.93 7.46
N ALA A 277 9.78 -7.09 7.08
CA ALA A 277 8.36 -7.40 7.25
C ALA A 277 7.93 -7.32 8.73
N ALA A 278 8.67 -7.97 9.64
CA ALA A 278 8.37 -7.96 11.06
C ALA A 278 8.57 -6.56 11.68
N MET A 279 9.54 -5.78 11.18
CA MET A 279 9.75 -4.40 11.61
C MET A 279 8.58 -3.48 11.20
N VAL A 280 8.01 -3.65 10.01
CA VAL A 280 6.80 -2.90 9.59
C VAL A 280 5.63 -3.20 10.52
N VAL A 281 5.40 -4.47 10.88
CA VAL A 281 4.35 -4.84 11.85
C VAL A 281 4.63 -4.21 13.22
N LYS A 282 5.90 -4.20 13.67
CA LYS A 282 6.31 -3.56 14.92
C LYS A 282 6.01 -2.06 14.94
N ILE A 283 6.33 -1.35 13.86
CA ILE A 283 6.03 0.08 13.70
C ILE A 283 4.53 0.30 13.80
N ILE A 284 3.72 -0.45 13.03
CA ILE A 284 2.25 -0.33 13.06
C ILE A 284 1.70 -0.59 14.47
N ASN A 285 2.22 -1.60 15.17
CA ASN A 285 1.80 -1.91 16.53
C ASN A 285 2.12 -0.77 17.52
N GLN A 286 3.32 -0.19 17.43
CA GLN A 286 3.71 0.96 18.26
C GLN A 286 2.79 2.17 18.05
N HIS A 287 2.38 2.45 16.80
CA HIS A 287 1.44 3.54 16.50
C HIS A 287 0.01 3.21 16.95
N GLN A 288 -0.39 1.94 16.85
CA GLN A 288 -1.67 1.50 17.38
C GLN A 288 -1.74 1.72 18.89
N ASP A 289 -0.67 1.41 19.63
CA ASP A 289 -0.57 1.65 21.08
C ASP A 289 -0.61 3.15 21.42
N LEU A 290 -0.01 4.02 20.61
CA LEU A 290 -0.16 5.48 20.74
C LEU A 290 -1.64 5.90 20.65
N LEU A 291 -2.38 5.39 19.65
CA LEU A 291 -3.82 5.70 19.50
C LEU A 291 -4.69 5.20 20.66
N LEU A 292 -4.20 4.23 21.43
CA LEU A 292 -4.93 3.63 22.54
C LEU A 292 -4.63 4.30 23.88
N ASN A 293 -3.62 5.16 23.93
CA ASN A 293 -3.30 5.90 25.14
C ASN A 293 -4.31 7.04 25.31
N ASN A 294 -5.20 6.94 26.31
CA ASN A 294 -6.23 7.94 26.61
C ASN A 294 -5.70 9.35 26.92
N ALA A 295 -4.39 9.50 27.15
CA ALA A 295 -3.73 10.80 27.32
C ALA A 295 -3.30 11.46 26.00
N ASN A 296 -3.48 10.78 24.86
CA ASN A 296 -3.02 11.28 23.57
C ASN A 296 -4.05 12.23 22.92
N THR A 297 -3.55 13.36 22.43
CA THR A 297 -4.30 14.42 21.74
C THR A 297 -4.23 14.34 20.21
N ILE A 298 -3.40 13.43 19.68
CA ILE A 298 -3.09 13.36 18.24
C ILE A 298 -4.14 12.53 17.50
N ASN A 299 -4.81 13.14 16.52
CA ASN A 299 -5.75 12.46 15.61
C ASN A 299 -5.00 11.73 14.47
N TYR A 300 -4.15 10.76 14.83
CA TYR A 300 -3.34 10.02 13.86
C TYR A 300 -4.21 9.10 12.99
N THR A 301 -4.14 9.28 11.67
CA THR A 301 -5.11 8.68 10.74
C THR A 301 -4.46 7.81 9.66
N LEU A 302 -3.21 8.10 9.26
CA LEU A 302 -2.57 7.42 8.13
C LEU A 302 -1.08 7.19 8.42
N LEU A 303 -0.62 5.98 8.12
CA LEU A 303 0.80 5.62 8.12
C LEU A 303 1.13 4.96 6.79
N SER A 304 2.13 5.47 6.11
CA SER A 304 2.58 4.95 4.82
C SER A 304 4.01 4.44 4.92
N ASN A 305 4.30 3.34 4.23
CA ASN A 305 5.68 2.93 3.96
C ASN A 305 5.99 3.25 2.51
N ASP A 306 6.99 4.09 2.26
CA ASP A 306 7.36 4.55 0.94
C ASP A 306 8.21 3.50 0.22
N ASN A 307 7.57 2.40 -0.18
CA ASN A 307 8.24 1.18 -0.64
C ASN A 307 7.64 0.58 -1.92
N ALA A 308 6.82 1.33 -2.66
CA ALA A 308 6.32 0.89 -3.97
C ALA A 308 7.30 1.15 -5.13
N PHE A 309 8.55 1.52 -4.84
CA PHE A 309 9.60 1.64 -5.85
C PHE A 309 9.89 0.32 -6.58
N LEU A 310 10.37 0.44 -7.81
CA LEU A 310 10.97 -0.64 -8.57
C LEU A 310 12.47 -0.76 -8.27
N SER A 311 12.94 -1.94 -7.89
CA SER A 311 14.35 -2.15 -7.57
C SER A 311 15.24 -2.10 -8.82
N TYR A 312 16.51 -1.76 -8.68
CA TYR A 312 17.51 -1.73 -9.75
C TYR A 312 18.60 -2.79 -9.54
N HIS A 313 19.14 -3.31 -10.64
CA HIS A 313 20.37 -4.11 -10.61
C HIS A 313 21.53 -3.29 -10.00
N PRO A 314 22.44 -3.89 -9.21
CA PRO A 314 22.54 -5.32 -8.85
C PRO A 314 21.80 -5.69 -7.55
N HIS A 315 20.78 -4.93 -7.14
CA HIS A 315 20.14 -5.03 -5.83
C HIS A 315 18.63 -5.31 -5.91
N PRO A 316 18.19 -6.40 -6.57
CA PRO A 316 16.77 -6.68 -6.76
C PRO A 316 16.01 -6.82 -5.43
N PHE A 317 16.64 -7.35 -4.38
CA PHE A 317 15.98 -7.59 -3.10
C PHE A 317 16.29 -6.55 -2.01
N THR A 318 17.50 -6.00 -1.99
CA THR A 318 18.04 -5.26 -0.83
C THR A 318 17.68 -3.76 -0.83
N GLN A 319 16.90 -3.30 -1.80
CA GLN A 319 16.30 -1.96 -1.80
C GLN A 319 14.95 -1.95 -1.07
N ARG A 320 14.46 -0.77 -0.68
CA ARG A 320 13.19 -0.61 0.05
C ARG A 320 12.02 -0.69 -0.93
N THR A 321 11.69 -1.90 -1.33
CA THR A 321 10.65 -2.22 -2.32
C THR A 321 9.70 -3.31 -1.80
N LEU A 322 8.46 -3.32 -2.28
CA LEU A 322 7.48 -4.39 -2.05
C LEU A 322 7.77 -5.63 -2.91
N THR A 323 8.33 -5.40 -4.09
CA THR A 323 8.68 -6.43 -5.07
C THR A 323 10.17 -6.38 -5.41
N ALA A 324 10.74 -7.52 -5.76
CA ALA A 324 12.07 -7.62 -6.32
C ALA A 324 11.97 -7.73 -7.85
N ARG A 325 12.52 -6.73 -8.55
CA ARG A 325 12.47 -6.63 -10.01
C ARG A 325 13.68 -7.29 -10.66
N PHE A 326 13.41 -8.10 -11.68
CA PHE A 326 14.40 -8.71 -12.57
C PHE A 326 14.13 -8.30 -14.02
N GLN A 327 15.11 -7.65 -14.65
CA GLN A 327 15.09 -7.29 -16.08
C GLN A 327 15.81 -8.39 -16.86
N VAL A 328 15.07 -9.31 -17.45
CA VAL A 328 15.58 -10.55 -18.06
C VAL A 328 16.01 -10.28 -19.51
N ASN A 329 17.15 -9.61 -19.63
CA ASN A 329 17.63 -9.04 -20.90
C ASN A 329 18.19 -10.07 -21.90
N ASN A 330 18.43 -11.30 -21.47
CA ASN A 330 18.90 -12.40 -22.31
C ASN A 330 17.78 -13.12 -23.09
N THR A 331 16.57 -12.54 -23.14
CA THR A 331 15.44 -13.04 -23.92
C THR A 331 15.13 -12.11 -25.10
N GLN A 332 14.38 -12.60 -26.10
CA GLN A 332 13.95 -11.79 -27.25
C GLN A 332 12.43 -11.91 -27.44
N PRO A 333 11.67 -10.82 -27.22
CA PRO A 333 12.11 -9.55 -26.62
C PRO A 333 12.54 -9.73 -25.14
N PRO A 334 13.37 -8.82 -24.60
CA PRO A 334 13.57 -8.69 -23.15
C PRO A 334 12.24 -8.55 -22.41
N HIS A 335 12.19 -9.03 -21.17
CA HIS A 335 11.00 -8.91 -20.34
C HIS A 335 11.35 -8.66 -18.87
N VAL A 336 10.34 -8.35 -18.07
CA VAL A 336 10.48 -8.05 -16.64
C VAL A 336 9.71 -9.06 -15.81
N GLN A 337 10.30 -9.46 -14.68
CA GLN A 337 9.69 -10.37 -13.71
C GLN A 337 9.74 -9.71 -12.34
N LEU A 338 8.64 -9.80 -11.60
CA LEU A 338 8.58 -9.37 -10.22
C LEU A 338 8.44 -10.57 -9.28
N ILE A 339 9.12 -10.49 -8.14
CA ILE A 339 8.99 -11.44 -7.03
C ILE A 339 8.47 -10.67 -5.82
N ARG A 340 7.29 -11.04 -5.31
CA ARG A 340 6.75 -10.56 -4.04
C ARG A 340 7.76 -10.80 -2.91
N LYS A 341 8.13 -9.73 -2.20
CA LYS A 341 9.01 -9.81 -1.03
C LYS A 341 8.18 -10.04 0.25
N PRO A 342 8.80 -10.51 1.34
CA PRO A 342 8.07 -10.78 2.58
C PRO A 342 7.34 -9.57 3.15
N VAL A 343 7.84 -8.35 2.93
CA VAL A 343 7.14 -7.13 3.37
C VAL A 343 5.78 -6.97 2.67
N LEU A 344 5.65 -7.31 1.39
CA LEU A 344 4.33 -7.30 0.73
C LEU A 344 3.45 -8.47 1.22
N THR A 345 4.06 -9.61 1.52
CA THR A 345 3.34 -10.76 2.10
C THR A 345 2.73 -10.41 3.47
N VAL A 346 3.45 -9.69 4.34
CA VAL A 346 2.92 -9.32 5.66
C VAL A 346 1.80 -8.27 5.57
N MET A 347 1.76 -7.46 4.51
CA MET A 347 0.61 -6.59 4.22
C MET A 347 -0.67 -7.39 4.03
N GLY A 348 -0.58 -8.56 3.36
CA GLY A 348 -1.71 -9.49 3.25
C GLY A 348 -2.16 -10.07 4.59
N LEU A 349 -1.23 -10.32 5.52
CA LEU A 349 -1.58 -10.78 6.87
C LEU A 349 -2.21 -9.66 7.72
N LEU A 350 -1.72 -8.43 7.61
CA LEU A 350 -2.32 -7.26 8.25
C LEU A 350 -3.74 -7.00 7.75
N ALA A 351 -4.02 -7.25 6.47
CA ALA A 351 -5.35 -7.11 5.89
C ALA A 351 -6.40 -8.06 6.49
N LEU A 352 -5.98 -9.16 7.13
CA LEU A 352 -6.87 -10.10 7.84
C LEU A 352 -7.29 -9.60 9.23
N LEU A 353 -6.69 -8.50 9.73
CA LEU A 353 -7.18 -7.87 10.96
C LEU A 353 -8.59 -7.29 10.75
N GLY A 354 -9.43 -7.42 11.77
CA GLY A 354 -10.81 -6.94 11.80
C GLY A 354 -10.95 -5.49 12.26
N ASP A 355 -12.12 -5.20 12.84
CA ASP A 355 -12.63 -3.84 13.00
C ASP A 355 -12.78 -3.44 14.46
N SER A 356 -12.55 -4.38 15.37
CA SER A 356 -12.74 -4.20 16.80
C SER A 356 -11.56 -4.77 17.57
N LYS A 357 -10.78 -3.93 18.25
CA LYS A 357 -9.63 -4.36 19.04
C LYS A 357 -10.02 -5.43 20.06
N ILE A 358 -9.18 -6.46 20.20
CA ILE A 358 -9.26 -7.41 21.30
C ILE A 358 -8.31 -6.95 22.42
N LYS A 359 -8.73 -7.07 23.68
CA LYS A 359 -7.88 -6.77 24.83
C LYS A 359 -6.75 -7.80 24.93
N VAL A 360 -5.52 -7.33 25.06
CA VAL A 360 -4.32 -8.17 25.15
C VAL A 360 -3.63 -7.94 26.50
N TYR A 361 -3.12 -9.01 27.09
CA TYR A 361 -2.14 -8.96 28.18
C TYR A 361 -0.85 -9.63 27.73
N VAL A 362 0.23 -8.86 27.61
CA VAL A 362 1.56 -9.38 27.24
C VAL A 362 2.42 -9.46 28.50
N PHE A 363 3.00 -10.63 28.74
CA PHE A 363 3.92 -10.87 29.84
C PHE A 363 5.32 -11.07 29.25
N ASN A 364 6.26 -10.15 29.54
CA ASN A 364 7.63 -10.08 29.00
C ASN A 364 7.71 -9.54 27.55
N SER A 365 8.68 -8.64 27.28
CA SER A 365 8.48 -7.51 26.35
C SER A 365 9.27 -7.53 25.03
N THR A 366 9.83 -8.66 24.60
CA THR A 366 10.59 -8.73 23.33
C THR A 366 9.73 -9.02 22.10
N VAL A 367 8.49 -9.45 22.31
CA VAL A 367 7.51 -9.83 21.28
C VAL A 367 6.31 -8.89 21.41
N GLY A 368 5.74 -8.47 20.28
CA GLY A 368 4.51 -7.66 20.26
C GLY A 368 3.36 -8.35 19.54
N VAL A 369 2.16 -7.78 19.67
CA VAL A 369 0.94 -8.39 19.13
C VAL A 369 -0.12 -7.35 18.77
N LEU A 370 -0.64 -7.47 17.56
CA LEU A 370 -1.86 -6.82 17.11
C LEU A 370 -3.00 -7.84 17.20
N SER A 371 -4.15 -7.42 17.73
CA SER A 371 -5.32 -8.31 17.78
C SER A 371 -6.62 -7.57 17.55
N SER A 372 -7.52 -8.25 16.84
CA SER A 372 -8.78 -7.68 16.40
C SER A 372 -9.83 -8.77 16.24
N SER A 373 -11.08 -8.35 16.32
CA SER A 373 -12.26 -9.14 16.03
C SER A 373 -13.08 -8.45 14.96
N HIS A 374 -13.83 -9.26 14.23
CA HIS A 374 -14.80 -8.83 13.25
C HIS A 374 -16.17 -9.36 13.66
N LYS A 375 -17.20 -8.55 13.42
CA LYS A 375 -18.60 -8.96 13.57
C LYS A 375 -19.28 -8.73 12.23
N PRO A 376 -20.05 -9.70 11.73
CA PRO A 376 -20.69 -9.56 10.44
C PRO A 376 -21.69 -8.41 10.46
N VAL A 377 -21.64 -7.58 9.42
CA VAL A 377 -22.56 -6.42 9.28
C VAL A 377 -23.98 -6.89 9.05
N ILE A 378 -24.15 -7.92 8.22
CA ILE A 378 -25.45 -8.51 7.87
C ILE A 378 -25.49 -9.96 8.36
N PRO A 379 -26.41 -10.32 9.28
CA PRO A 379 -26.54 -11.69 9.74
C PRO A 379 -26.94 -12.65 8.60
N GLY A 380 -26.27 -13.80 8.53
CA GLY A 380 -26.66 -14.92 7.67
C GLY A 380 -26.19 -14.86 6.22
N GLY A 381 -25.27 -13.95 5.90
CA GLY A 381 -24.58 -13.91 4.61
C GLY A 381 -23.36 -14.85 4.53
N SER A 382 -22.44 -14.49 3.63
CA SER A 382 -21.12 -15.11 3.42
C SER A 382 -20.09 -14.65 4.46
N ASP A 383 -20.41 -13.64 5.27
CA ASP A 383 -19.60 -13.13 6.37
C ASP A 383 -20.00 -13.73 7.73
N SER A 384 -19.07 -13.74 8.67
CA SER A 384 -19.22 -14.35 10.00
C SER A 384 -18.32 -13.69 11.04
N TRP A 385 -18.41 -14.14 12.29
CA TRP A 385 -17.49 -13.68 13.33
C TRP A 385 -16.06 -14.17 13.07
N GLN A 386 -15.08 -13.29 13.29
CA GLN A 386 -13.66 -13.60 13.10
C GLN A 386 -12.84 -13.00 14.24
N ALA A 387 -11.71 -13.61 14.56
CA ALA A 387 -10.68 -13.04 15.41
C ALA A 387 -9.30 -13.29 14.80
N ALA A 388 -8.50 -12.23 14.72
CA ALA A 388 -7.16 -12.26 14.16
C ALA A 388 -6.16 -11.78 15.22
N VAL A 389 -5.14 -12.59 15.48
CA VAL A 389 -4.05 -12.31 16.42
C VAL A 389 -2.72 -12.41 15.68
N LEU A 390 -2.11 -11.26 15.39
CA LEU A 390 -0.85 -11.13 14.67
C LEU A 390 0.28 -10.86 15.66
N VAL A 391 1.12 -11.86 15.92
CA VAL A 391 2.28 -11.80 16.81
C VAL A 391 3.54 -11.56 15.96
N TYR A 392 4.41 -10.66 16.39
CA TYR A 392 5.70 -10.42 15.74
C TYR A 392 6.86 -10.50 16.74
N ASN A 393 7.98 -11.04 16.28
CA ASN A 393 9.26 -10.98 16.97
C ASN A 393 10.26 -10.24 16.09
N SER A 394 10.66 -9.03 16.51
CA SER A 394 11.49 -8.13 15.71
C SER A 394 12.42 -7.29 16.57
N ASP A 395 13.71 -7.35 16.24
CA ASP A 395 14.76 -6.50 16.77
C ASP A 395 15.16 -5.43 15.74
N ASP A 396 14.14 -4.74 15.21
CA ASP A 396 14.25 -3.72 14.18
C ASP A 396 14.99 -4.24 12.94
N ASN A 397 16.12 -3.64 12.59
CA ASN A 397 16.91 -3.97 11.41
C ASN A 397 17.86 -5.17 11.61
N SER A 398 17.80 -5.84 12.77
CA SER A 398 18.72 -6.90 13.15
C SER A 398 18.05 -8.28 13.13
N THR A 399 18.76 -9.26 12.56
CA THR A 399 18.44 -10.69 12.62
C THR A 399 19.29 -11.35 13.71
N SER A 400 18.71 -12.27 14.48
CA SER A 400 19.48 -12.98 15.52
C SER A 400 19.10 -14.47 15.61
N THR A 401 19.96 -15.27 16.22
CA THR A 401 19.67 -16.69 16.51
C THR A 401 18.72 -16.88 17.70
N ARG A 402 18.33 -15.78 18.38
CA ARG A 402 17.40 -15.82 19.50
C ARG A 402 16.04 -16.32 19.03
N THR A 403 15.46 -17.21 19.82
CA THR A 403 14.11 -17.75 19.59
C THR A 403 13.33 -17.62 20.89
N ASP A 404 12.19 -16.95 20.84
CA ASP A 404 11.32 -16.76 21.99
C ASP A 404 10.19 -17.81 21.95
N GLY A 405 9.97 -18.48 23.08
CA GLY A 405 8.82 -19.36 23.25
C GLY A 405 7.58 -18.53 23.61
N VAL A 406 6.58 -18.53 22.75
CA VAL A 406 5.34 -17.77 22.94
C VAL A 406 4.18 -18.73 23.18
N THR A 407 3.38 -18.43 24.20
CA THR A 407 2.09 -19.10 24.42
C THR A 407 1.00 -18.07 24.22
N VAL A 408 0.13 -18.30 23.24
CA VAL A 408 -1.02 -17.44 22.94
C VAL A 408 -2.27 -18.14 23.46
N THR A 409 -2.99 -17.48 24.35
CA THR A 409 -4.24 -17.98 24.93
C THR A 409 -5.38 -17.04 24.55
N LEU A 410 -6.28 -17.48 23.68
CA LEU A 410 -7.50 -16.77 23.32
C LEU A 410 -8.65 -17.28 24.18
N GLN A 411 -9.39 -16.38 24.83
CA GLN A 411 -10.53 -16.68 25.72
C GLN A 411 -11.83 -16.05 25.18
N GLY A 412 -12.98 -16.47 25.70
CA GLY A 412 -14.30 -15.96 25.28
C GLY A 412 -14.83 -16.61 23.99
N LEU A 413 -14.28 -17.75 23.57
CA LEU A 413 -14.68 -18.43 22.34
C LEU A 413 -16.02 -19.17 22.49
N SER A 414 -16.40 -19.56 23.71
CA SER A 414 -17.66 -20.28 23.98
C SER A 414 -18.92 -19.45 23.69
N ALA A 415 -18.77 -18.13 23.61
CA ALA A 415 -19.82 -17.21 23.20
C ALA A 415 -20.24 -17.42 21.73
N GLN A 416 -19.36 -17.98 20.90
CA GLN A 416 -19.64 -18.29 19.50
C GLN A 416 -20.29 -19.67 19.42
N LYS A 417 -21.54 -19.72 18.94
CA LYS A 417 -22.34 -20.95 18.83
C LYS A 417 -22.12 -21.69 17.50
N GLU A 418 -21.12 -21.29 16.75
CA GLU A 418 -20.86 -21.72 15.37
C GLU A 418 -19.66 -22.66 15.32
N ASN A 419 -19.52 -23.39 14.20
CA ASN A 419 -18.35 -24.23 13.98
C ASN A 419 -17.11 -23.35 13.80
N LEU A 420 -16.26 -23.30 14.83
CA LEU A 420 -15.06 -22.49 14.84
C LEU A 420 -13.88 -23.30 14.29
N VAL A 421 -13.16 -22.71 13.35
CA VAL A 421 -11.85 -23.21 12.89
C VAL A 421 -10.79 -22.15 13.12
N TYR A 422 -9.54 -22.56 13.24
CA TYR A 422 -8.40 -21.66 13.21
C TYR A 422 -7.39 -22.07 12.13
N VAL A 423 -6.78 -21.07 11.52
CA VAL A 423 -5.67 -21.19 10.57
C VAL A 423 -4.51 -20.38 11.11
N THR A 424 -3.29 -20.89 10.96
CA THR A 424 -2.08 -20.13 11.28
C THR A 424 -1.29 -19.81 10.02
N TYR A 425 -0.79 -18.57 9.94
CA TYR A 425 0.11 -18.11 8.88
C TYR A 425 1.42 -17.70 9.52
N TYR A 426 2.52 -18.35 9.15
CA TYR A 426 3.82 -18.18 9.76
C TYR A 426 4.87 -17.74 8.74
N MET A 427 5.70 -16.76 9.12
CA MET A 427 6.81 -16.25 8.32
C MET A 427 8.06 -16.11 9.18
N ASP A 428 9.18 -16.61 8.69
CA ASP A 428 10.54 -16.31 9.16
C ASP A 428 11.53 -16.39 7.99
N ASN A 429 12.80 -16.12 8.26
CA ASN A 429 13.85 -16.15 7.23
C ASN A 429 14.22 -17.57 6.75
N ASN A 430 13.70 -18.64 7.36
CA ASN A 430 13.90 -20.01 6.92
C ASN A 430 12.78 -20.48 5.97
N VAL A 431 11.58 -19.93 6.12
CA VAL A 431 10.36 -20.36 5.43
C VAL A 431 10.00 -19.44 4.26
N THR A 432 9.94 -18.13 4.49
CA THR A 432 9.43 -17.15 3.52
C THR A 432 10.56 -16.22 3.09
N ASN A 433 11.55 -16.78 2.37
CA ASN A 433 12.76 -16.04 2.00
C ASN A 433 13.20 -16.29 0.55
N PRO A 434 12.54 -15.66 -0.44
CA PRO A 434 12.96 -15.72 -1.83
C PRO A 434 14.38 -15.19 -2.05
N TYR A 435 14.84 -14.24 -1.23
CA TYR A 435 16.18 -13.67 -1.33
C TYR A 435 17.26 -14.71 -1.02
N GLN A 436 17.15 -15.42 0.10
CA GLN A 436 18.10 -16.48 0.44
C GLN A 436 18.09 -17.60 -0.61
N LEU A 437 16.91 -17.96 -1.14
CA LEU A 437 16.82 -18.95 -2.21
C LEU A 437 17.52 -18.49 -3.49
N TRP A 438 17.36 -17.21 -3.87
CA TRP A 438 18.07 -16.62 -5.00
C TRP A 438 19.60 -16.62 -4.80
N GLN A 439 20.08 -16.27 -3.59
CA GLN A 439 21.49 -16.36 -3.23
C GLN A 439 22.02 -17.80 -3.34
N ASN A 440 21.26 -18.78 -2.86
CA ASN A 440 21.61 -20.19 -2.95
C ASN A 440 21.68 -20.72 -4.39
N MET A 441 21.01 -20.05 -5.34
CA MET A 441 21.11 -20.31 -6.77
C MET A 441 22.32 -19.65 -7.44
N GLY A 442 23.18 -18.99 -6.67
CA GLY A 442 24.33 -18.23 -7.17
C GLY A 442 23.98 -16.80 -7.60
N SER A 443 22.88 -16.25 -7.09
CA SER A 443 22.43 -14.87 -7.38
C SER A 443 22.33 -14.54 -8.88
N PRO A 444 21.68 -15.37 -9.71
CA PRO A 444 21.65 -15.15 -11.16
C PRO A 444 20.98 -13.82 -11.52
N ASP A 445 21.63 -13.03 -12.39
CA ASP A 445 21.08 -11.78 -12.94
C ASP A 445 19.83 -12.04 -13.79
N TYR A 446 19.83 -13.17 -14.51
CA TYR A 446 18.73 -13.61 -15.38
C TYR A 446 18.25 -15.00 -14.97
N PRO A 447 17.44 -15.12 -13.90
CA PRO A 447 16.89 -16.40 -13.49
C PRO A 447 16.10 -17.07 -14.63
N THR A 448 16.19 -18.39 -14.75
CA THR A 448 15.38 -19.16 -15.70
C THR A 448 13.91 -19.22 -15.26
N ALA A 449 13.00 -19.62 -16.16
CA ALA A 449 11.59 -19.85 -15.81
C ALA A 449 11.43 -20.86 -14.65
N GLU A 450 12.30 -21.87 -14.56
CA GLU A 450 12.32 -22.81 -13.44
C GLU A 450 12.78 -22.13 -12.14
N GLN A 451 13.85 -21.34 -12.19
CA GLN A 451 14.32 -20.60 -11.02
C GLN A 451 13.25 -19.62 -10.53
N PHE A 452 12.56 -18.91 -11.42
CA PHE A 452 11.42 -18.06 -11.04
C PHE A 452 10.28 -18.85 -10.40
N ARG A 453 9.91 -20.02 -10.93
CA ARG A 453 8.91 -20.91 -10.27
C ARG A 453 9.34 -21.28 -8.85
N ARG A 454 10.63 -21.58 -8.64
CA ARG A 454 11.19 -21.88 -7.30
C ARG A 454 11.18 -20.66 -6.38
N LEU A 455 11.56 -19.47 -6.85
CA LEU A 455 11.49 -18.23 -6.08
C LEU A 455 10.07 -17.89 -5.65
N ARG A 456 9.08 -18.10 -6.55
CA ARG A 456 7.67 -17.89 -6.23
C ARG A 456 7.14 -18.84 -5.17
N SER A 457 7.64 -20.07 -5.14
CA SER A 457 7.22 -21.08 -4.16
C SER A 457 7.58 -20.75 -2.70
N THR A 458 8.39 -19.71 -2.46
CA THR A 458 8.78 -19.23 -1.13
C THR A 458 8.30 -17.80 -0.83
N GLN A 459 7.32 -17.28 -1.59
CA GLN A 459 6.77 -15.92 -1.38
C GLN A 459 5.67 -15.88 -0.32
N ASP A 460 4.95 -16.98 -0.16
CA ASP A 460 3.80 -17.10 0.73
C ASP A 460 4.21 -17.50 2.16
N PRO A 461 3.38 -17.17 3.17
CA PRO A 461 3.57 -17.68 4.51
C PRO A 461 3.39 -19.21 4.53
N HIS A 462 4.00 -19.89 5.48
CA HIS A 462 3.61 -21.26 5.79
C HIS A 462 2.24 -21.26 6.47
N VAL A 463 1.31 -22.02 5.89
CA VAL A 463 -0.07 -22.11 6.36
C VAL A 463 -0.29 -23.47 7.00
N ASP A 464 -0.86 -23.47 8.21
CA ASP A 464 -1.29 -24.68 8.91
C ASP A 464 -2.75 -24.54 9.35
N GLY A 465 -3.52 -25.62 9.17
CA GLY A 465 -4.98 -25.65 9.29
C GLY A 465 -5.70 -25.65 7.93
N PRO A 466 -7.02 -25.49 7.92
CA PRO A 466 -7.89 -25.17 9.05
C PRO A 466 -8.03 -26.32 10.05
N HIS A 467 -7.93 -26.00 11.34
CA HIS A 467 -8.10 -26.93 12.46
C HIS A 467 -9.35 -26.56 13.25
N GLU A 468 -10.11 -27.55 13.73
CA GLU A 468 -11.24 -27.29 14.63
C GLU A 468 -10.76 -26.67 15.94
N VAL A 469 -11.45 -25.63 16.41
CA VAL A 469 -11.19 -25.06 17.74
C VAL A 469 -11.69 -26.04 18.79
N PRO A 470 -10.88 -26.42 19.80
CA PRO A 470 -11.30 -27.34 20.85
C PRO A 470 -12.54 -26.86 21.59
N ALA A 471 -13.41 -27.79 21.99
CA ALA A 471 -14.58 -27.48 22.81
C ALA A 471 -14.16 -26.80 24.13
N GLY A 472 -14.82 -25.69 24.45
CA GLY A 472 -14.55 -24.88 25.63
C GLY A 472 -14.51 -23.40 25.31
N ASP A 473 -14.00 -22.61 26.25
CA ASP A 473 -13.91 -21.16 26.11
C ASP A 473 -12.54 -20.67 25.60
N THR A 474 -11.55 -21.55 25.54
CA THR A 474 -10.15 -21.18 25.39
C THR A 474 -9.44 -21.96 24.28
N LEU A 475 -8.69 -21.26 23.44
CA LEU A 475 -7.71 -21.82 22.51
C LEU A 475 -6.31 -21.43 22.97
N THR A 476 -5.45 -22.41 23.21
CA THR A 476 -4.05 -22.19 23.62
C THR A 476 -3.09 -22.76 22.58
N LEU A 477 -2.28 -21.89 21.97
CA LEU A 477 -1.27 -22.26 21.00
C LEU A 477 0.12 -21.93 21.53
N LYS A 478 1.08 -22.84 21.29
CA LYS A 478 2.49 -22.64 21.64
C LYS A 478 3.30 -22.56 20.36
N ALA A 479 4.11 -21.52 20.23
CA ALA A 479 4.97 -21.30 19.08
C ALA A 479 6.40 -20.96 19.53
N LYS A 480 7.38 -21.28 18.69
CA LYS A 480 8.75 -20.80 18.82
C LYS A 480 8.98 -19.77 17.74
N LEU A 481 9.22 -18.53 18.13
CA LEU A 481 9.33 -17.39 17.23
C LEU A 481 10.79 -16.91 17.18
N PRO A 482 11.56 -17.23 16.12
CA PRO A 482 12.90 -16.69 15.92
C PRO A 482 12.85 -15.17 15.65
N VAL A 483 14.00 -14.50 15.71
CA VAL A 483 14.13 -13.09 15.33
C VAL A 483 14.77 -13.00 13.93
N PRO A 484 14.04 -12.59 12.88
CA PRO A 484 12.64 -12.13 12.87
C PRO A 484 11.63 -13.27 12.67
N SER A 485 10.39 -13.04 13.10
CA SER A 485 9.25 -13.86 12.67
C SER A 485 7.92 -13.13 12.84
N VAL A 486 6.91 -13.60 12.11
CA VAL A 486 5.52 -13.16 12.20
C VAL A 486 4.62 -14.40 12.23
N LEU A 487 3.65 -14.42 13.14
CA LEU A 487 2.63 -15.46 13.27
C LEU A 487 1.25 -14.81 13.35
N LEU A 488 0.40 -15.06 12.35
CA LEU A 488 -1.02 -14.76 12.41
C LEU A 488 -1.78 -16.01 12.84
N ILE A 489 -2.64 -15.88 13.85
CA ILE A 489 -3.67 -16.88 14.20
C ILE A 489 -5.01 -16.27 13.80
N HIS A 490 -5.68 -16.87 12.81
CA HIS A 490 -6.97 -16.44 12.31
C HIS A 490 -8.04 -17.45 12.69
N VAL A 491 -8.89 -17.08 13.66
CA VAL A 491 -10.03 -17.87 14.10
C VAL A 491 -11.28 -17.38 13.41
N CYS A 492 -12.03 -18.28 12.82
CA CYS A 492 -13.22 -17.97 12.04
C CYS A 492 -14.39 -18.86 12.46
N ALA A 493 -15.57 -18.24 12.57
CA ALA A 493 -16.83 -18.95 12.65
C ALA A 493 -17.37 -19.26 11.25
N GLN A 494 -18.04 -20.39 11.06
CA GLN A 494 -18.55 -20.79 9.75
C GLN A 494 -19.70 -19.87 9.27
N PRO A 495 -19.53 -19.11 8.17
CA PRO A 495 -20.62 -18.33 7.60
C PRO A 495 -21.76 -19.22 7.10
N ARG A 496 -22.97 -18.68 7.04
CA ARG A 496 -24.13 -19.45 6.55
C ARG A 496 -24.09 -19.67 5.05
N ALA A 497 -23.69 -18.66 4.29
CA ALA A 497 -23.51 -18.77 2.84
C ALA A 497 -22.06 -19.14 2.49
N VAL A 498 -21.87 -19.57 1.24
CA VAL A 498 -20.55 -19.77 0.63
C VAL A 498 -19.94 -18.40 0.24
N PRO A 499 -18.63 -18.33 -0.06
CA PRO A 499 -18.01 -17.08 -0.52
C PRO A 499 -18.69 -16.47 -1.73
N ASP A 500 -18.69 -15.14 -1.80
CA ASP A 500 -19.18 -14.39 -2.95
C ASP A 500 -18.29 -14.58 -4.19
N GLN A 501 -18.81 -14.11 -5.32
CA GLN A 501 -18.13 -14.19 -6.61
C GLN A 501 -16.99 -13.17 -6.67
N VAL A 502 -15.80 -13.61 -7.11
CA VAL A 502 -14.70 -12.69 -7.45
C VAL A 502 -14.97 -12.02 -8.80
N THR A 503 -14.42 -10.82 -8.99
CA THR A 503 -14.69 -9.99 -10.18
C THR A 503 -13.39 -9.40 -10.74
N GLY A 504 -13.47 -8.62 -11.84
CA GLY A 504 -12.33 -7.86 -12.35
C GLY A 504 -11.14 -8.71 -12.83
N LEU A 505 -11.41 -9.93 -13.33
CA LEU A 505 -10.38 -10.80 -13.87
C LEU A 505 -9.72 -10.15 -15.10
N HIS A 506 -8.40 -9.96 -15.05
CA HIS A 506 -7.62 -9.40 -16.15
C HIS A 506 -6.19 -9.95 -16.15
N PHE A 507 -5.43 -9.61 -17.20
CA PHE A 507 -4.13 -10.23 -17.47
C PHE A 507 -3.07 -9.19 -17.79
N ILE A 508 -1.84 -9.44 -17.34
CA ILE A 508 -0.65 -8.70 -17.75
C ILE A 508 0.33 -9.71 -18.35
N ARG A 509 0.66 -9.52 -19.63
CA ARG A 509 1.65 -10.36 -20.31
C ARG A 509 3.02 -10.14 -19.70
N ILE A 510 3.68 -11.22 -19.31
CA ILE A 510 5.06 -11.17 -18.80
C ILE A 510 6.03 -11.44 -19.95
N THR A 511 5.92 -12.62 -20.57
CA THR A 511 6.71 -13.03 -21.73
C THR A 511 5.99 -14.18 -22.42
N ARG A 512 6.54 -14.69 -23.52
CA ARG A 512 5.94 -15.85 -24.19
C ARG A 512 5.87 -17.05 -23.22
N GLY A 513 4.70 -17.66 -23.08
CA GLY A 513 4.39 -18.75 -22.17
C GLY A 513 4.20 -18.33 -20.71
N GLN A 514 4.14 -17.03 -20.40
CA GLN A 514 3.97 -16.55 -19.03
C GLN A 514 3.06 -15.33 -18.92
N VAL A 515 2.08 -15.41 -18.02
CA VAL A 515 1.08 -14.36 -17.79
C VAL A 515 0.85 -14.16 -16.30
N LEU A 516 0.70 -12.90 -15.88
CA LEU A 516 0.17 -12.54 -14.57
C LEU A 516 -1.35 -12.43 -14.68
N ILE A 517 -2.05 -13.20 -13.86
CA ILE A 517 -3.51 -13.21 -13.74
C ILE A 517 -3.86 -12.44 -12.48
N VAL A 518 -4.79 -11.48 -12.58
CA VAL A 518 -5.19 -10.61 -11.46
C VAL A 518 -6.71 -10.59 -11.38
N TRP A 519 -7.25 -10.55 -10.17
CA TRP A 519 -8.70 -10.42 -9.93
C TRP A 519 -8.95 -9.53 -8.71
N SER A 520 -10.22 -9.23 -8.46
CA SER A 520 -10.68 -8.45 -7.31
C SER A 520 -11.52 -9.32 -6.38
N ASP A 521 -11.26 -9.18 -5.09
CA ASP A 521 -12.01 -9.77 -3.98
C ASP A 521 -12.92 -8.74 -3.28
N HIS A 522 -13.16 -7.57 -3.88
CA HIS A 522 -13.93 -6.49 -3.23
C HIS A 522 -15.38 -6.85 -2.90
N CYS A 523 -15.95 -7.85 -3.60
CA CYS A 523 -17.28 -8.40 -3.32
C CYS A 523 -17.26 -9.58 -2.34
N VAL A 524 -16.08 -10.08 -1.96
CA VAL A 524 -15.93 -11.23 -1.06
C VAL A 524 -15.89 -10.71 0.38
N ASP A 525 -17.03 -10.77 1.05
CA ASP A 525 -17.21 -10.15 2.36
C ASP A 525 -16.39 -10.84 3.47
N SER A 526 -16.32 -12.18 3.44
CA SER A 526 -15.58 -12.96 4.45
C SER A 526 -14.07 -12.94 4.18
N LYS A 527 -13.28 -12.79 5.25
CA LYS A 527 -11.82 -12.96 5.22
C LYS A 527 -11.37 -14.40 5.52
N CYS A 528 -12.30 -15.30 5.82
CA CYS A 528 -12.05 -16.70 6.10
C CYS A 528 -11.85 -17.52 4.81
N ILE A 529 -11.01 -17.00 3.90
CA ILE A 529 -10.72 -17.56 2.59
C ILE A 529 -9.42 -18.35 2.66
N GLY A 530 -9.49 -19.65 2.39
CA GLY A 530 -8.33 -20.54 2.40
C GLY A 530 -7.49 -20.44 1.12
N THR A 531 -8.14 -20.19 -0.02
CA THR A 531 -7.46 -19.93 -1.28
C THR A 531 -8.40 -19.34 -2.32
N PHE A 532 -7.83 -18.76 -3.37
CA PHE A 532 -8.48 -18.64 -4.67
C PHE A 532 -8.08 -19.80 -5.58
N GLU A 533 -9.03 -20.46 -6.22
CA GLU A 533 -8.78 -21.46 -7.25
C GLU A 533 -8.79 -20.79 -8.61
N VAL A 534 -7.65 -20.81 -9.27
CA VAL A 534 -7.47 -20.31 -10.64
C VAL A 534 -7.54 -21.50 -11.57
N GLU A 535 -8.49 -21.47 -12.50
CA GLU A 535 -8.66 -22.51 -13.52
C GLU A 535 -8.41 -21.99 -14.92
N PHE A 536 -7.94 -22.90 -15.77
CA PHE A 536 -7.59 -22.64 -17.16
C PHE A 536 -8.16 -23.72 -18.08
N SER A 537 -8.57 -23.30 -19.28
CA SER A 537 -9.11 -24.16 -20.33
C SER A 537 -8.58 -23.75 -21.72
N THR A 538 -7.97 -24.69 -22.43
CA THR A 538 -7.51 -24.52 -23.81
C THR A 538 -8.58 -24.87 -24.85
N ASP A 539 -9.53 -25.75 -24.51
CA ASP A 539 -10.64 -26.20 -25.38
C ASP A 539 -11.93 -25.39 -25.18
N HIS A 540 -11.88 -24.39 -24.30
CA HIS A 540 -12.97 -23.51 -23.88
C HIS A 540 -14.15 -24.26 -23.22
N LYS A 541 -13.95 -25.51 -22.80
CA LYS A 541 -15.00 -26.36 -22.23
C LYS A 541 -14.57 -26.99 -20.91
N THR A 542 -13.37 -27.55 -20.89
CA THR A 542 -12.82 -28.29 -19.76
C THR A 542 -11.84 -27.40 -19.03
N PHE A 543 -12.17 -27.04 -17.79
CA PHE A 543 -11.34 -26.23 -16.92
C PHE A 543 -10.56 -27.12 -15.94
N SER A 544 -9.32 -26.74 -15.66
CA SER A 544 -8.48 -27.40 -14.66
C SER A 544 -7.77 -26.37 -13.79
N ARG A 545 -7.66 -26.66 -12.48
CA ARG A 545 -6.95 -25.79 -11.54
C ARG A 545 -5.46 -25.76 -11.85
N ILE A 546 -4.90 -24.56 -11.98
CA ILE A 546 -3.49 -24.35 -12.35
C ILE A 546 -2.61 -23.92 -11.18
N ASN A 547 -3.14 -23.21 -10.18
CA ASN A 547 -2.39 -22.85 -8.99
C ASN A 547 -2.33 -24.03 -7.99
N LYS A 548 -1.15 -24.62 -7.83
CA LYS A 548 -0.91 -25.77 -6.94
C LYS A 548 -0.87 -25.39 -5.46
N GLN A 549 -0.27 -24.24 -5.15
CA GLN A 549 -0.21 -23.70 -3.80
C GLN A 549 -1.45 -22.83 -3.55
N ASN A 550 -1.97 -22.91 -2.33
CA ASN A 550 -3.02 -22.00 -1.89
C ASN A 550 -2.45 -20.59 -1.75
N THR A 551 -3.25 -19.58 -2.09
CA THR A 551 -2.86 -18.19 -1.95
C THR A 551 -4.02 -17.35 -1.47
N ILE A 552 -3.72 -16.39 -0.60
CA ILE A 552 -4.65 -15.35 -0.15
C ILE A 552 -4.55 -14.08 -1.00
N PHE A 553 -3.56 -14.00 -1.90
CA PHE A 553 -3.39 -12.84 -2.79
C PHE A 553 -4.29 -12.96 -4.01
N THR A 554 -4.76 -11.83 -4.53
CA THR A 554 -5.64 -11.80 -5.70
C THR A 554 -4.86 -11.75 -7.02
N SER A 555 -3.68 -12.37 -7.05
CA SER A 555 -2.85 -12.49 -8.24
C SER A 555 -2.13 -13.83 -8.30
N TYR A 556 -1.87 -14.31 -9.52
CA TYR A 556 -1.14 -15.55 -9.77
C TYR A 556 -0.35 -15.49 -11.07
N VAL A 557 0.94 -15.82 -11.03
CA VAL A 557 1.75 -15.97 -12.25
C VAL A 557 1.65 -17.39 -12.76
N TYR A 558 1.06 -17.56 -13.94
CA TYR A 558 1.03 -18.84 -14.63
C TYR A 558 2.22 -18.94 -15.59
N SER A 559 3.08 -19.94 -15.33
CA SER A 559 4.29 -20.23 -16.10
C SER A 559 4.44 -21.74 -16.23
N PRO A 560 3.60 -22.41 -17.05
CA PRO A 560 3.62 -23.86 -17.20
C PRO A 560 4.92 -24.37 -17.86
N VAL A 561 5.12 -25.68 -17.76
CA VAL A 561 6.19 -26.39 -18.49
C VAL A 561 5.54 -27.04 -19.71
N ASP A 562 6.05 -26.73 -20.90
CA ASP A 562 5.61 -27.32 -22.18
C ASP A 562 4.10 -27.19 -22.51
N GLN A 563 3.42 -26.19 -21.94
CA GLN A 563 2.02 -25.86 -22.25
C GLN A 563 1.89 -24.38 -22.63
N GLY A 564 0.92 -24.06 -23.48
CA GLY A 564 0.56 -22.68 -23.80
C GLY A 564 -0.24 -22.02 -22.69
N VAL A 565 -0.32 -20.69 -22.76
CA VAL A 565 -1.13 -19.86 -21.84
C VAL A 565 -2.40 -19.31 -22.50
N ASP A 566 -2.61 -19.59 -23.79
CA ASP A 566 -3.79 -19.15 -24.54
C ASP A 566 -5.03 -19.96 -24.18
N GLY A 567 -6.13 -19.27 -23.84
CA GLY A 567 -7.40 -19.93 -23.52
C GLY A 567 -8.29 -19.09 -22.61
N LEU A 568 -9.21 -19.77 -21.93
CA LEU A 568 -10.12 -19.17 -20.96
C LEU A 568 -9.62 -19.40 -19.53
N TYR A 569 -9.67 -18.35 -18.72
CA TYR A 569 -9.37 -18.39 -17.30
C TYR A 569 -10.62 -18.04 -16.49
N ARG A 570 -10.75 -18.62 -15.31
CA ARG A 570 -11.75 -18.22 -14.32
C ARG A 570 -11.22 -18.45 -12.91
N VAL A 571 -11.71 -17.67 -11.95
CA VAL A 571 -11.25 -17.73 -10.57
C VAL A 571 -12.44 -17.85 -9.62
N ARG A 572 -12.29 -18.56 -8.49
CA ARG A 572 -13.27 -18.55 -7.40
C ARG A 572 -12.60 -18.55 -6.04
N ALA A 573 -13.26 -18.00 -5.03
CA ALA A 573 -12.85 -18.11 -3.64
C ALA A 573 -13.27 -19.46 -3.04
N VAL A 574 -12.44 -20.01 -2.15
CA VAL A 574 -12.73 -21.22 -1.36
C VAL A 574 -12.46 -20.90 0.10
N ASP A 575 -13.45 -21.11 0.96
CA ASP A 575 -13.34 -20.81 2.38
C ASP A 575 -12.60 -21.89 3.19
N TYR A 576 -12.38 -21.62 4.48
CA TYR A 576 -11.76 -22.56 5.42
C TYR A 576 -12.54 -23.86 5.65
N TRP A 577 -13.76 -24.01 5.12
CA TRP A 577 -14.53 -25.26 5.20
C TRP A 577 -14.55 -25.99 3.85
N GLY A 578 -13.71 -25.56 2.89
CA GLY A 578 -13.64 -26.13 1.56
C GLY A 578 -14.86 -25.84 0.70
N ARG A 579 -15.69 -24.86 1.08
CA ARG A 579 -16.88 -24.47 0.31
C ARG A 579 -16.47 -23.44 -0.73
N SER A 580 -16.84 -23.70 -1.98
CA SER A 580 -16.49 -22.85 -3.10
C SER A 580 -17.58 -21.82 -3.39
N GLY A 581 -17.16 -20.57 -3.60
CA GLY A 581 -18.02 -19.55 -4.20
C GLY A 581 -18.24 -19.79 -5.70
N ALA A 582 -19.02 -18.91 -6.33
CA ALA A 582 -19.17 -18.91 -7.78
C ALA A 582 -17.85 -18.50 -8.46
N TYR A 583 -17.58 -19.08 -9.63
CA TYR A 583 -16.49 -18.59 -10.49
C TYR A 583 -16.81 -17.20 -11.01
N SER A 584 -15.78 -16.39 -11.19
CA SER A 584 -15.83 -15.20 -12.05
C SER A 584 -16.39 -15.53 -13.43
N LEU A 585 -16.82 -14.50 -14.15
CA LEU A 585 -16.99 -14.65 -15.59
C LEU A 585 -15.66 -15.14 -16.21
N PRO A 586 -15.69 -16.17 -17.09
CA PRO A 586 -14.48 -16.61 -17.75
C PRO A 586 -13.96 -15.54 -18.71
N GLU A 587 -12.67 -15.23 -18.61
CA GLU A 587 -12.02 -14.24 -19.47
C GLU A 587 -10.97 -14.90 -20.37
N ARG A 588 -10.87 -14.42 -21.60
CA ARG A 588 -9.95 -14.97 -22.60
C ARG A 588 -8.61 -14.25 -22.54
N TYR A 589 -7.53 -15.03 -22.51
CA TYR A 589 -6.19 -14.54 -22.75
C TYR A 589 -5.65 -15.11 -24.08
N SER A 590 -4.90 -14.29 -24.80
CA SER A 590 -4.25 -14.62 -26.08
C SER A 590 -2.91 -13.91 -26.15
N GLU A 591 -1.81 -14.62 -26.40
CA GLU A 591 -0.46 -14.05 -26.52
C GLU A 591 -0.30 -13.08 -27.71
N GLU A 592 -1.22 -13.15 -28.66
CA GLU A 592 -1.26 -12.30 -29.86
C GLU A 592 -1.95 -10.94 -29.63
N ASN A 593 -2.71 -10.80 -28.53
CA ASN A 593 -3.32 -9.54 -28.11
C ASN A 593 -2.43 -8.82 -27.09
#